data_AF-A0A2V6KTF5-F1
#
_entry.id   AF-A0A2V6KTF5-F1
#
_cell.length_a   1.000
_cell.length_b   1.000
_cell.length_c   1.000
_cell.angle_alpha   90.00
_cell.angle_beta   90.00
_cell.angle_gamma   90.00
#
_symmetry.space_group_name_H-M   'P 1'
#
loop_
_entity.id
_entity.type
_entity.pdbx_description
1 polymer ?
#
loop_
_entity_poly.entity_id
_entity_poly.type
_entity_poly.pdbx_seq_one_letter_code
_entity_poly.pdbx_strand_id
1 'polypeptide(L)'
;MNIGTVSIIACSFVLPTSSLLAQSESKDSYSEQAKFYPSEKIEWKDGPPALPKGAKVAVLECDPAKEGPFVIRLLFPGGYHIPAHTHPKTERV
;
A
#
# COMPACT_ATOMS: atom_id res chain seq x y z
N MET A 1 24.46 -11.76 -58.44
CA MET A 1 23.69 -13.01 -58.37
C MET A 1 22.38 -12.68 -57.68
N ASN A 2 21.31 -12.46 -58.44
CA ASN A 2 20.04 -11.97 -57.94
C ASN A 2 18.93 -12.85 -58.54
N ILE A 3 18.32 -13.67 -57.69
CA ILE A 3 17.11 -14.45 -57.91
C ILE A 3 16.26 -14.18 -56.66
N GLY A 4 15.04 -13.65 -56.71
CA GLY A 4 13.97 -13.99 -57.63
C GLY A 4 12.92 -14.77 -56.82
N THR A 5 12.00 -14.03 -56.21
CA THR A 5 10.78 -14.37 -55.46
C THR A 5 10.11 -15.73 -55.78
N VAL A 6 9.74 -16.52 -54.75
CA VAL A 6 8.42 -17.20 -54.67
C VAL A 6 7.96 -17.30 -53.21
N SER A 7 6.78 -16.75 -52.98
CA SER A 7 5.99 -16.82 -51.75
C SER A 7 5.24 -18.15 -51.68
N ILE A 8 5.36 -18.89 -50.57
CA ILE A 8 4.30 -19.81 -50.11
C ILE A 8 3.99 -19.44 -48.67
N ILE A 9 2.94 -18.64 -48.53
CA ILE A 9 2.26 -18.33 -47.29
C ILE A 9 1.62 -19.64 -46.81
N ALA A 10 2.26 -20.34 -45.87
CA ALA A 10 1.60 -21.35 -45.06
C ALA A 10 0.90 -20.63 -43.90
N CYS A 11 -0.33 -20.18 -44.16
CA CYS A 11 -1.22 -19.62 -43.16
C CYS A 11 -1.71 -20.76 -42.25
N SER A 12 -0.90 -21.15 -41.26
CA SER A 12 -1.29 -22.08 -40.21
C SER A 12 -2.31 -21.37 -39.31
N PHE A 13 -3.59 -21.67 -39.54
CA PHE A 13 -4.71 -21.21 -38.74
C PHE A 13 -4.60 -21.85 -37.34
N VAL A 14 -3.92 -21.16 -36.41
CA VAL A 14 -3.91 -21.53 -35.00
C VAL A 14 -5.15 -20.90 -34.36
N LEU A 15 -6.06 -21.75 -33.89
CA LEU A 15 -7.31 -21.38 -33.22
C LEU A 15 -7.03 -20.47 -32.01
N PRO A 16 -7.70 -19.32 -31.84
CA PRO A 16 -7.62 -18.57 -30.61
C PRO A 16 -8.54 -19.24 -29.57
N THR A 17 -7.97 -20.09 -28.72
CA THR A 17 -8.62 -20.52 -27.47
C THR A 17 -8.80 -19.30 -26.57
N SER A 18 -10.01 -18.76 -26.56
CA SER A 18 -10.38 -17.61 -25.74
C SER A 18 -10.48 -17.98 -24.26
N SER A 19 -9.98 -17.05 -23.44
CA SER A 19 -10.27 -16.83 -22.02
C SER A 19 -9.60 -17.75 -21.01
N LEU A 20 -8.56 -17.22 -20.34
CA LEU A 20 -8.60 -17.04 -18.89
C LEU A 20 -7.52 -16.02 -18.49
N LEU A 21 -7.95 -14.90 -17.91
CA LEU A 21 -7.22 -14.03 -17.00
C LEU A 21 -5.69 -14.06 -17.12
N ALA A 22 -5.11 -13.12 -17.87
CA ALA A 22 -3.79 -12.60 -17.53
C ALA A 22 -3.92 -11.90 -16.17
N GLN A 23 -3.88 -12.69 -15.10
CA GLN A 23 -3.71 -12.20 -13.75
C GLN A 23 -2.29 -11.62 -13.74
N SER A 24 -2.20 -10.30 -13.82
CA SER A 24 -0.97 -9.59 -13.50
C SER A 24 -0.61 -9.99 -12.08
N GLU A 25 0.38 -10.88 -11.93
CA GLU A 25 1.05 -11.11 -10.66
C GLU A 25 1.75 -9.81 -10.30
N SER A 26 1.10 -8.97 -9.51
CA SER A 26 1.79 -7.94 -8.75
C SER A 26 2.71 -8.68 -7.78
N LYS A 27 3.99 -8.76 -8.13
CA LYS A 27 5.07 -9.11 -7.21
C LYS A 27 5.18 -8.02 -6.15
N ASP A 28 4.26 -8.05 -5.20
CA ASP A 28 4.41 -7.34 -3.94
C ASP A 28 5.44 -8.11 -3.12
N SER A 29 6.70 -7.88 -3.46
CA SER A 29 7.87 -8.30 -2.71
C SER A 29 7.97 -7.44 -1.45
N TYR A 30 7.03 -7.61 -0.53
CA TYR A 30 7.28 -7.24 0.86
C TYR A 30 8.18 -8.33 1.44
N SER A 31 9.48 -8.10 1.47
CA SER A 31 10.32 -8.79 2.45
C SER A 31 10.00 -8.19 3.82
N GLU A 32 8.80 -8.49 4.35
CA GLU A 32 8.37 -8.08 5.67
C GLU A 32 9.13 -8.92 6.70
N GLN A 33 10.35 -8.49 6.99
CA GLN A 33 10.91 -8.78 8.30
C GLN A 33 10.03 -8.06 9.32
N ALA A 34 9.44 -8.80 10.26
CA ALA A 34 8.61 -8.22 11.31
C ALA A 34 9.40 -7.13 12.06
N LYS A 35 8.92 -5.88 12.00
CA LYS A 35 9.53 -4.76 12.73
C LYS A 35 9.02 -4.73 14.17
N PHE A 36 9.95 -4.71 15.13
CA PHE A 36 9.63 -4.63 16.55
C PHE A 36 9.87 -3.20 17.09
N TYR A 37 8.88 -2.65 17.78
CA TYR A 37 8.92 -1.31 18.37
C TYR A 37 8.82 -1.40 19.90
N PRO A 38 9.96 -1.46 20.63
CA PRO A 38 9.98 -1.51 22.09
C PRO A 38 9.41 -0.21 22.68
N SER A 39 8.67 -0.33 23.78
CA SER A 39 7.86 0.77 24.31
C SER A 39 8.70 1.99 24.75
N GLU A 40 9.92 1.73 25.21
CA GLU A 40 10.85 2.71 25.77
C GLU A 40 11.50 3.58 24.68
N LYS A 41 11.46 3.13 23.42
CA LYS A 41 12.03 3.85 22.27
C LYS A 41 10.99 4.63 21.46
N ILE A 42 9.75 4.67 21.93
CA ILE A 42 8.67 5.35 21.21
C ILE A 42 8.73 6.84 21.53
N GLU A 43 8.97 7.63 20.48
CA GLU A 43 8.97 9.09 20.56
C GLU A 43 7.54 9.62 20.49
N TRP A 44 6.96 9.91 21.65
CA TRP A 44 5.64 10.53 21.75
C TRP A 44 5.69 12.04 21.55
N LYS A 45 4.85 12.54 20.65
CA LYS A 45 4.63 13.97 20.38
C LYS A 45 3.16 14.31 20.65
N ASP A 46 2.84 15.60 20.68
CA ASP A 46 1.45 16.02 20.76
C ASP A 46 0.68 15.55 19.53
N GLY A 47 -0.56 15.10 19.75
CA GLY A 47 -1.40 14.52 18.72
C GLY A 47 -1.72 15.51 17.58
N PRO A 48 -2.12 14.99 16.40
CA PRO A 48 -2.50 15.83 15.28
C PRO A 48 -3.68 16.75 15.64
N PRO A 49 -3.76 17.94 15.02
CA PRO A 49 -4.83 18.91 15.32
C PRO A 49 -6.23 18.43 14.92
N ALA A 50 -6.32 17.34 14.16
CA ALA A 50 -7.57 16.66 13.83
C ALA A 50 -8.20 15.95 15.03
N LEU A 51 -7.44 15.66 16.08
CA LEU A 51 -7.92 15.06 17.31
C LEU A 51 -8.15 16.13 18.39
N PRO A 52 -9.07 15.89 19.35
CA PRO A 52 -9.17 16.71 20.54
C PRO A 52 -7.83 16.87 21.27
N LYS A 53 -7.71 17.90 22.12
CA LYS A 53 -6.48 18.12 22.89
C LYS A 53 -6.26 16.98 23.88
N GLY A 54 -4.99 16.58 24.06
CA GLY A 54 -4.58 15.61 25.08
C GLY A 54 -4.14 14.25 24.53
N ALA A 55 -4.44 13.94 23.26
CA ALA A 55 -3.85 12.78 22.60
C ALA A 55 -2.35 12.98 22.34
N LYS A 56 -1.59 11.88 22.33
CA LYS A 56 -0.21 11.83 21.84
C LYS A 56 -0.12 10.91 20.62
N VAL A 57 0.82 11.20 19.75
CA VAL A 57 1.11 10.41 18.55
C VAL A 57 2.58 10.02 18.51
N ALA A 58 2.85 8.83 18.01
CA ALA A 58 4.18 8.41 17.63
C ALA A 58 4.15 7.82 16.22
N VAL A 59 5.04 8.32 15.36
CA VAL A 59 5.19 7.81 13.99
C VAL A 59 6.17 6.65 14.03
N LEU A 60 5.75 5.49 13.54
CA LEU A 60 6.59 4.29 13.47
C LEU A 60 7.17 4.08 12.08
N GLU A 61 6.38 4.36 11.04
CA GLU A 61 6.76 4.13 9.65
C GLU A 61 6.22 5.21 8.73
N CYS A 62 7.08 5.70 7.83
CA CYS A 62 6.77 6.72 6.83
C CYS A 62 6.22 8.03 7.42
N ASP A 63 6.05 9.05 6.57
CA ASP A 63 5.54 10.36 6.98
C ASP A 63 4.04 10.45 6.63
N PRO A 64 3.13 10.65 7.61
CA PRO A 64 1.69 10.76 7.36
C PRO A 64 1.28 11.94 6.46
N ALA A 65 2.15 12.94 6.30
CA ALA A 65 1.92 14.08 5.41
C ALA A 65 2.29 13.80 3.94
N LYS A 66 2.87 12.64 3.65
CA LYS A 66 3.27 12.21 2.30
C LYS A 66 2.33 11.14 1.77
N GLU A 67 2.29 11.02 0.44
CA GLU A 67 1.57 9.92 -0.21
C GLU A 67 2.21 8.56 0.13
N GLY A 68 1.36 7.57 0.42
CA GLY A 68 1.75 6.20 0.73
C GLY A 68 1.21 5.69 2.07
N PRO A 69 1.38 4.39 2.35
CA PRO A 69 1.02 3.80 3.64
C PRO A 69 1.98 4.25 4.74
N PHE A 70 1.46 4.43 5.94
CA PHE A 70 2.22 4.79 7.13
C PHE A 70 1.67 4.06 8.36
N VAL A 71 2.47 4.01 9.42
CA VAL A 71 2.08 3.40 10.70
C VAL A 71 2.32 4.40 11.81
N ILE A 72 1.28 4.68 12.60
CA ILE A 72 1.36 5.49 13.81
C ILE A 72 0.80 4.73 15.02
N ARG A 73 1.19 5.17 16.22
CA ARG A 73 0.50 4.85 17.47
C ARG A 73 -0.15 6.09 18.03
N LEU A 74 -1.33 5.90 18.61
CA LEU A 74 -2.05 6.93 19.34
C LEU A 74 -2.15 6.53 20.81
N LEU A 75 -1.91 7.50 21.69
CA LEU A 75 -2.07 7.36 23.13
C LEU A 75 -3.11 8.38 23.59
N PHE A 76 -4.15 7.88 24.25
CA PHE A 76 -5.27 8.69 24.72
C PHE A 76 -5.32 8.70 26.24
N PRO A 77 -5.68 9.83 26.87
CA PRO A 77 -5.97 9.85 28.30
C PRO A 77 -7.24 9.04 28.61
N GLY A 78 -7.46 8.71 29.89
CA GLY A 78 -8.69 8.03 30.31
C GLY A 78 -9.92 8.88 30.03
N GLY A 79 -11.00 8.25 29.53
CA GLY A 79 -12.26 8.93 29.20
C GLY A 79 -12.21 9.79 27.92
N TYR A 80 -11.15 9.66 27.13
CA TYR A 80 -11.00 10.42 25.90
C TYR A 80 -12.04 10.02 24.84
N HIS A 81 -12.67 11.01 24.22
CA HIS A 81 -13.72 10.80 23.23
C HIS A 81 -13.31 11.37 21.89
N ILE A 82 -13.28 10.51 20.86
CA ILE A 82 -13.02 10.90 19.47
C ILE A 82 -14.37 11.15 18.81
N PRO A 83 -14.65 12.37 18.30
CA PRO A 83 -15.91 12.65 17.62
C PRO A 83 -16.03 11.81 16.34
N ALA A 84 -17.27 11.63 15.87
CA ALA A 84 -17.53 10.97 14.60
C ALA A 84 -16.78 11.68 13.45
N HIS A 85 -16.07 10.92 12.65
CA HIS A 85 -15.31 11.39 11.49
C HIS A 85 -15.29 10.33 10.40
N THR A 86 -14.83 10.72 9.20
CA THR A 86 -14.74 9.85 8.03
C THR A 86 -13.31 9.75 7.55
N HIS A 87 -12.91 8.55 7.13
CA HIS A 87 -11.59 8.32 6.56
C HIS A 87 -11.64 8.41 5.03
N PRO A 88 -10.85 9.30 4.40
CA PRO A 88 -10.83 9.42 2.95
C PRO A 88 -10.10 8.27 2.26
N LYS A 89 -9.26 7.54 3.01
CA LYS A 89 -8.52 6.35 2.58
C LYS A 89 -8.78 5.22 3.58
N THR A 90 -8.44 4.00 3.19
CA THR A 90 -8.52 2.84 4.09
C THR A 90 -7.53 2.98 5.23
N GLU A 91 -8.01 2.83 6.46
CA GLU A 91 -7.18 2.81 7.66
C GLU A 91 -7.33 1.46 8.36
N ARG A 92 -6.21 0.92 8.82
CA ARG A 92 -6.17 -0.24 9.72
C ARG A 92 -5.92 0.28 11.13
N VAL A 93 -7.02 0.50 11.86
CA VAL A 93 -7.02 1.04 13.23
C VAL A 93 -6.96 -0.05 14.28
#